data_AF-A0A3M1S456-F1
#
_entry.id   AF-A0A3M1S456-F1
#
_cell.length_a   1.000
_cell.length_b   1.000
_cell.length_c   1.000
_cell.angle_alpha   90.00
_cell.angle_beta   90.00
_cell.angle_gamma   90.00
#
_symmetry.space_group_name_H-M   'P 1'
#
loop_
_entity.id
_entity.type
_entity.pdbx_description
1 polymer ?
#
loop_
_entity_poly.entity_id
_entity_poly.type
_entity_poly.pdbx_seq_one_letter_code
_entity_poly.pdbx_strand_id
1 'polypeptide(L)'
;MDHRSEKGICVDHRERSIVDERVGTSGRMPPSMKAASMRRSTARRIGLVLLGQVLAWCVVWSPVPAAAQTIRIVEPQAALGAAPELLPVGPNTPSPIILPNPAVGAEAADPAINELLVRGAALERQAQWGEAVALYEEALREHPDLPILRQRFTEARLHFDLIRRCGDHSYISLVTRTGRDAAMALYDETLVKLQSHYVDTPHWSEIVERGTHELEIALDEPLFRTAFLPNVSIDVVEGFAARLHEYAARQVIRTRADARDAVAVIAGLASQQLRLPESAVVFEFICGAVNSLDMYSAFLTPKQLNDIYSQIEG
;
A
#
# COMPACT_ATOMS: atom_id res chain seq x y z
N MET A 1 1.49 -34.51 58.33
CA MET A 1 1.03 -34.48 56.92
C MET A 1 1.34 -33.08 56.42
N ASP A 2 2.59 -32.90 55.97
CA ASP A 2 2.95 -32.86 54.53
C ASP A 2 2.43 -31.58 53.86
N HIS A 3 3.18 -30.77 53.11
CA HIS A 3 4.52 -30.93 52.54
C HIS A 3 5.03 -29.52 52.10
N ARG A 4 6.35 -29.30 52.23
CA ARG A 4 7.33 -28.57 51.37
C ARG A 4 6.95 -27.25 50.65
N SER A 5 7.67 -26.13 50.79
CA SER A 5 9.12 -25.83 50.58
C SER A 5 9.56 -25.70 49.11
N GLU A 6 10.00 -24.49 48.72
CA GLU A 6 11.28 -24.16 48.03
C GLU A 6 11.30 -22.64 47.73
N LYS A 7 12.07 -21.80 48.44
CA LYS A 7 13.53 -21.55 48.41
C LYS A 7 14.07 -21.12 47.05
N GLY A 8 14.29 -19.80 46.93
CA GLY A 8 15.10 -19.18 45.88
C GLY A 8 16.58 -19.52 46.00
N ILE A 9 17.23 -19.56 44.84
CA ILE A 9 18.66 -19.78 44.68
C ILE A 9 19.21 -18.59 43.89
N CYS A 10 20.12 -17.85 44.54
CA CYS A 10 21.10 -16.99 43.88
C CYS A 10 22.25 -17.87 43.36
N VAL A 11 22.68 -17.67 42.12
CA VAL A 11 24.06 -17.98 41.71
C VAL A 11 24.61 -16.82 40.90
N ASP A 12 25.71 -16.33 41.44
CA ASP A 12 26.65 -15.32 40.98
C ASP A 12 27.58 -15.92 39.90
N HIS A 13 27.84 -15.19 38.81
CA HIS A 13 29.05 -15.35 38.00
C HIS A 13 29.23 -14.19 37.01
N ARG A 14 30.13 -13.24 37.33
CA ARG A 14 31.22 -12.80 36.42
C ARG A 14 32.04 -11.66 37.04
N GLU A 15 33.27 -11.99 37.43
CA GLU A 15 34.37 -11.03 37.48
C GLU A 15 35.54 -11.49 36.58
N ARG A 16 35.95 -10.55 35.71
CA ARG A 16 37.31 -10.09 35.36
C ARG A 16 38.35 -11.02 34.68
N SER A 17 38.97 -10.44 33.63
CA SER A 17 40.42 -10.09 33.50
C SER A 17 40.97 -10.45 32.09
N ILE A 18 41.27 -9.51 31.17
CA ILE A 18 42.47 -8.62 30.96
C ILE A 18 43.73 -9.35 30.39
N VAL A 19 44.42 -8.65 29.46
CA VAL A 19 45.81 -8.77 28.89
C VAL A 19 45.90 -9.54 27.56
N ASP A 20 46.13 -8.97 26.37
CA ASP A 20 47.19 -8.09 25.78
C ASP A 20 48.51 -8.82 25.43
N GLU A 21 48.81 -9.06 24.14
CA GLU A 21 50.20 -9.09 23.65
C GLU A 21 50.32 -8.91 22.12
N ARG A 22 51.31 -8.09 21.74
CA ARG A 22 51.71 -7.66 20.39
C ARG A 22 52.73 -8.62 19.74
N VAL A 23 53.15 -8.22 18.53
CA VAL A 23 54.37 -8.56 17.72
C VAL A 23 54.01 -9.43 16.50
N GLY A 24 54.27 -9.09 15.22
CA GLY A 24 55.15 -8.11 14.58
C GLY A 24 56.13 -8.83 13.62
N THR A 25 56.07 -8.56 12.30
CA THR A 25 57.13 -8.66 11.23
C THR A 25 56.43 -8.82 9.86
N SER A 26 56.43 -7.83 8.95
CA SER A 26 57.49 -7.26 8.10
C SER A 26 57.90 -8.12 6.89
N GLY A 27 57.59 -7.62 5.69
CA GLY A 27 58.49 -7.71 4.53
C GLY A 27 57.92 -8.29 3.23
N ARG A 28 57.64 -7.41 2.24
CA ARG A 28 58.40 -7.28 0.97
C ARG A 28 57.50 -6.86 -0.23
N MET A 29 57.73 -5.64 -0.69
CA MET A 29 57.44 -5.05 -2.02
C MET A 29 58.79 -4.99 -2.80
N PRO A 30 58.94 -4.54 -4.08
CA PRO A 30 58.03 -4.30 -5.23
C PRO A 30 58.65 -4.97 -6.53
N PRO A 31 58.47 -4.59 -7.83
CA PRO A 31 58.43 -3.25 -8.45
C PRO A 31 57.33 -2.99 -9.51
N SER A 32 57.32 -1.73 -9.95
CA SER A 32 56.42 -0.99 -10.84
C SER A 32 56.31 -1.44 -12.30
N MET A 33 55.19 -1.09 -12.97
CA MET A 33 55.23 -0.44 -14.30
C MET A 33 54.08 0.56 -14.46
N LYS A 34 54.45 1.76 -14.92
CA LYS A 34 53.59 2.93 -15.17
C LYS A 34 52.97 2.87 -16.57
N ALA A 35 51.77 3.44 -16.65
CA ALA A 35 51.22 4.28 -17.72
C ALA A 35 50.92 3.68 -19.11
N ALA A 36 49.64 3.62 -19.44
CA ALA A 36 49.13 4.09 -20.72
C ALA A 36 47.83 4.87 -20.50
N SER A 37 47.90 6.16 -20.83
CA SER A 37 46.84 7.15 -20.74
C SER A 37 45.85 7.05 -21.91
N MET A 38 44.61 7.46 -21.63
CA MET A 38 43.78 8.28 -22.54
C MET A 38 43.03 7.55 -23.66
N ARG A 39 41.70 7.42 -23.51
CA ARG A 39 40.69 8.01 -24.43
C ARG A 39 39.26 7.88 -23.87
N ARG A 40 38.71 9.05 -23.47
CA ARG A 40 37.34 9.57 -23.68
C ARG A 40 36.18 8.88 -22.96
N SER A 41 35.54 9.43 -21.93
CA SER A 41 34.79 10.71 -21.82
C SER A 41 33.40 10.73 -22.47
N THR A 42 32.46 9.84 -22.07
CA THR A 42 31.03 10.02 -22.44
C THR A 42 30.01 9.27 -21.56
N ALA A 43 30.11 9.32 -20.23
CA ALA A 43 29.06 8.72 -19.37
C ALA A 43 28.77 9.46 -18.05
N ARG A 44 29.22 10.72 -17.90
CA ARG A 44 29.02 11.54 -16.69
C ARG A 44 28.06 12.73 -16.88
N ARG A 45 27.08 12.63 -17.79
CA ARG A 45 26.16 13.75 -18.10
C ARG A 45 24.66 13.43 -18.09
N ILE A 46 24.21 12.28 -17.57
CA ILE A 46 22.77 11.96 -17.48
C ILE A 46 22.27 11.80 -16.03
N GLY A 47 23.17 11.75 -15.03
CA GLY A 47 22.79 11.56 -13.62
C GLY A 47 22.56 12.81 -12.78
N LEU A 48 22.34 14.00 -13.36
CA LEU A 48 22.27 15.25 -12.60
C LEU A 48 21.28 16.29 -13.17
N VAL A 49 20.09 15.84 -13.61
CA VAL A 49 19.02 16.76 -14.08
C VAL A 49 17.64 16.49 -13.43
N LEU A 50 17.44 15.40 -12.68
CA LEU A 50 16.13 15.12 -12.04
C LEU A 50 16.06 15.41 -10.52
N LEU A 51 17.12 15.98 -9.93
CA LEU A 51 17.11 16.40 -8.51
C LEU A 51 16.83 17.91 -8.31
N GLY A 52 16.56 18.66 -9.38
CA GLY A 52 16.45 20.11 -9.38
C GLY A 52 15.06 20.69 -9.67
N GLN A 53 14.02 19.85 -9.85
CA GLN A 53 12.67 20.33 -10.22
C GLN A 53 11.58 20.09 -9.17
N VAL A 54 11.92 19.52 -8.01
CA VAL A 54 10.96 19.40 -6.89
C VAL A 54 11.05 20.59 -5.90
N LEU A 55 12.06 21.46 -6.01
CA LEU A 55 12.28 22.57 -5.07
C LEU A 55 11.88 23.98 -5.57
N ALA A 56 11.08 24.10 -6.64
CA ALA A 56 10.74 25.39 -7.23
C ALA A 56 9.25 25.68 -7.46
N TRP A 57 8.33 24.96 -6.80
CA TRP A 57 6.87 25.15 -7.01
C TRP A 57 6.06 25.35 -5.73
N CYS A 58 6.66 25.94 -4.69
CA CYS A 58 5.96 26.41 -3.48
C CYS A 58 5.68 27.93 -3.44
N VAL A 59 5.79 28.64 -4.57
CA VAL A 59 5.46 30.09 -4.62
C VAL A 59 4.39 30.36 -5.67
N VAL A 60 3.15 29.98 -5.39
CA VAL A 60 1.97 30.85 -5.60
C VAL A 60 0.90 30.40 -4.60
N TRP A 61 0.93 31.05 -3.44
CA TRP A 61 -0.24 31.23 -2.60
C TRP A 61 -1.21 32.17 -3.35
N SER A 62 -2.48 31.81 -3.46
CA SER A 62 -3.55 32.81 -3.62
C SER A 62 -4.74 32.43 -2.74
N PRO A 63 -5.25 33.36 -1.93
CA PRO A 63 -6.37 33.12 -1.03
C PRO A 63 -7.68 33.22 -1.82
N VAL A 64 -8.58 32.26 -1.67
CA VAL A 64 -9.96 32.43 -2.13
C VAL A 64 -10.81 32.93 -0.96
N PRO A 65 -11.46 34.11 -1.08
CA PRO A 65 -12.24 34.70 0.00
C PRO A 65 -13.60 34.00 0.15
N ALA A 66 -14.09 33.99 1.39
CA ALA A 66 -15.46 33.67 1.72
C ALA A 66 -16.42 34.74 1.17
N ALA A 67 -17.33 34.36 0.27
CA ALA A 67 -18.73 34.82 0.23
C ALA A 67 -19.46 34.26 -1.01
N ALA A 68 -20.57 33.56 -0.73
CA ALA A 68 -21.81 33.51 -1.50
C ALA A 68 -21.75 33.35 -3.03
N GLN A 69 -22.17 32.17 -3.51
CA GLN A 69 -23.04 32.09 -4.68
C GLN A 69 -24.02 30.92 -4.55
N THR A 70 -25.28 31.29 -4.35
CA THR A 70 -26.46 30.45 -4.44
C THR A 70 -26.61 29.95 -5.87
N ILE A 71 -26.60 28.62 -6.07
CA ILE A 71 -27.04 28.02 -7.33
C ILE A 71 -28.23 27.12 -7.02
N ARG A 72 -29.42 27.62 -7.39
CA ARG A 72 -30.64 26.83 -7.59
C ARG A 72 -30.45 25.98 -8.85
N ILE A 73 -30.81 24.71 -8.80
CA ILE A 73 -31.10 23.91 -9.99
C ILE A 73 -32.50 23.32 -9.86
N VAL A 74 -33.15 23.33 -11.01
CA VAL A 74 -34.58 23.25 -11.31
C VAL A 74 -35.03 21.80 -11.44
N GLU A 75 -36.24 21.55 -10.96
CA GLU A 75 -37.03 20.33 -11.08
C GLU A 75 -37.55 20.14 -12.52
N PRO A 76 -37.57 18.91 -13.07
CA PRO A 76 -38.51 18.59 -14.14
C PRO A 76 -39.47 17.46 -13.73
N GLN A 77 -40.76 17.78 -13.79
CA GLN A 77 -41.88 16.85 -13.69
C GLN A 77 -41.98 15.91 -14.91
N ALA A 78 -42.30 14.65 -14.58
CA ALA A 78 -43.17 13.67 -15.26
C ALA A 78 -43.43 13.76 -16.77
N ALA A 79 -43.16 12.64 -17.46
CA ALA A 79 -43.97 12.18 -18.58
C ALA A 79 -44.21 10.65 -18.46
N LEU A 80 -45.49 10.29 -18.28
CA LEU A 80 -46.04 8.95 -18.44
C LEU A 80 -45.92 8.51 -19.91
N GLY A 81 -45.63 7.23 -20.15
CA GLY A 81 -45.83 6.63 -21.48
C GLY A 81 -45.41 5.17 -21.61
N ALA A 82 -46.40 4.28 -21.49
CA ALA A 82 -46.52 2.95 -22.10
C ALA A 82 -45.44 1.87 -21.88
N ALA A 83 -45.87 0.79 -21.22
CA ALA A 83 -45.17 -0.50 -21.13
C ALA A 83 -45.35 -1.35 -22.40
N PRO A 84 -44.33 -2.12 -22.83
CA PRO A 84 -44.54 -3.24 -23.73
C PRO A 84 -44.49 -4.60 -22.99
N GLU A 85 -45.62 -5.28 -23.06
CA GLU A 85 -45.86 -6.72 -23.29
C GLU A 85 -44.71 -7.72 -23.04
N LEU A 86 -44.94 -8.60 -22.06
CA LEU A 86 -44.12 -9.75 -21.69
C LEU A 86 -44.33 -10.91 -22.69
N LEU A 87 -43.25 -11.42 -23.28
CA LEU A 87 -43.23 -12.70 -24.00
C LEU A 87 -42.93 -13.86 -23.02
N PRO A 88 -43.49 -15.07 -23.25
CA PRO A 88 -43.33 -16.21 -22.34
C PRO A 88 -41.94 -16.85 -22.45
N VAL A 89 -41.26 -16.96 -21.31
CA VAL A 89 -40.00 -17.71 -21.15
C VAL A 89 -40.32 -19.21 -21.08
N GLY A 90 -39.83 -19.98 -22.03
CA GLY A 90 -39.90 -21.45 -22.03
C GLY A 90 -39.02 -22.09 -20.94
N PRO A 91 -39.23 -23.37 -20.61
CA PRO A 91 -38.53 -24.04 -19.51
C PRO A 91 -37.08 -24.35 -19.92
N ASN A 92 -36.14 -23.49 -19.50
CA ASN A 92 -34.72 -23.81 -19.55
C ASN A 92 -34.39 -24.76 -18.39
N THR A 93 -34.16 -26.02 -18.73
CA THR A 93 -33.50 -27.01 -17.86
C THR A 93 -32.14 -26.48 -17.39
N PRO A 94 -31.83 -26.53 -16.08
CA PRO A 94 -30.51 -26.15 -15.59
C PRO A 94 -29.49 -27.18 -16.06
N SER A 95 -28.55 -26.76 -16.92
CA SER A 95 -27.33 -27.51 -17.16
C SER A 95 -26.56 -27.64 -15.84
N PRO A 96 -26.01 -28.82 -15.50
CA PRO A 96 -25.19 -28.96 -14.31
C PRO A 96 -23.97 -28.06 -14.43
N ILE A 97 -23.72 -27.27 -13.38
CA ILE A 97 -22.52 -26.46 -13.20
C ILE A 97 -21.33 -27.41 -13.21
N ILE A 98 -20.59 -27.43 -14.31
CA ILE A 98 -19.26 -28.04 -14.36
C ILE A 98 -18.34 -27.06 -13.62
N LEU A 99 -17.98 -27.40 -12.39
CA LEU A 99 -16.88 -26.76 -11.67
C LEU A 99 -15.62 -26.88 -12.54
N PRO A 100 -14.92 -25.78 -12.88
CA PRO A 100 -13.59 -25.90 -13.45
C PRO A 100 -12.69 -26.62 -12.44
N ASN A 101 -12.30 -27.84 -12.79
CA ASN A 101 -11.24 -28.60 -12.15
C ASN A 101 -9.98 -27.70 -12.04
N PRO A 102 -9.35 -27.54 -10.86
CA PRO A 102 -8.17 -26.67 -10.70
C PRO A 102 -6.89 -27.23 -11.33
N ALA A 103 -7.00 -28.07 -12.36
CA ALA A 103 -5.90 -28.78 -12.98
C ALA A 103 -5.61 -28.30 -14.42
N VAL A 104 -5.60 -26.99 -14.65
CA VAL A 104 -5.06 -26.39 -15.87
C VAL A 104 -4.11 -25.28 -15.48
N GLY A 105 -2.81 -25.58 -15.53
CA GLY A 105 -1.74 -24.62 -15.26
C GLY A 105 -0.58 -25.12 -14.38
N ALA A 106 -0.44 -26.43 -14.14
CA ALA A 106 0.82 -26.98 -13.60
C ALA A 106 1.79 -27.22 -14.76
N GLU A 107 2.25 -26.14 -15.42
CA GLU A 107 3.62 -26.16 -15.96
C GLU A 107 4.53 -26.47 -14.76
N ALA A 108 5.47 -27.39 -14.91
CA ALA A 108 6.39 -27.74 -13.84
C ALA A 108 7.13 -26.48 -13.39
N ALA A 109 6.63 -25.84 -12.33
CA ALA A 109 7.23 -24.65 -11.77
C ALA A 109 8.68 -24.97 -11.45
N ASP A 110 9.60 -24.10 -11.88
CA ASP A 110 11.02 -24.21 -11.56
C ASP A 110 11.16 -24.52 -10.06
N PRO A 111 11.82 -25.63 -9.67
CA PRO A 111 11.90 -26.03 -8.27
C PRO A 111 12.47 -24.93 -7.38
N ALA A 112 13.36 -24.08 -7.91
CA ALA A 112 13.90 -22.93 -7.19
C ALA A 112 12.83 -21.85 -6.93
N ILE A 113 11.98 -21.56 -7.93
CA ILE A 113 10.86 -20.62 -7.79
C ILE A 113 9.83 -21.16 -6.79
N ASN A 114 9.54 -22.46 -6.84
CA ASN A 114 8.62 -23.07 -5.88
C ASN A 114 9.16 -23.01 -4.44
N GLU A 115 10.44 -23.31 -4.23
CA GLU A 115 11.08 -23.16 -2.92
C GLU A 115 11.03 -21.70 -2.42
N LEU A 116 11.29 -20.74 -3.31
CA LEU A 116 11.20 -19.32 -3.00
C LEU A 116 9.79 -18.91 -2.57
N LEU A 117 8.76 -19.34 -3.30
CA LEU A 117 7.36 -19.08 -2.97
C LEU A 117 6.94 -19.73 -1.63
N VAL A 118 7.41 -20.94 -1.35
CA VAL A 118 7.16 -21.61 -0.07
C VAL A 118 7.80 -20.84 1.09
N ARG A 119 9.05 -20.39 0.92
CA ARG A 119 9.76 -19.58 1.90
C ARG A 119 9.09 -18.22 2.11
N GLY A 120 8.70 -17.53 1.04
CA GLY A 120 7.98 -16.27 1.11
C GLY A 120 6.64 -16.40 1.83
N ALA A 121 5.85 -17.41 1.49
CA ALA A 121 4.59 -17.70 2.18
C ALA A 121 4.79 -18.04 3.67
N ALA A 122 5.95 -18.60 4.06
CA ALA A 122 6.27 -18.82 5.47
C ALA A 122 6.56 -17.51 6.21
N LEU A 123 7.22 -16.53 5.56
CA LEU A 123 7.45 -15.20 6.12
C LEU A 123 6.13 -14.42 6.25
N GLU A 124 5.25 -14.47 5.24
CA GLU A 124 3.91 -13.88 5.27
C GLU A 124 3.08 -14.42 6.46
N ARG A 125 3.04 -15.75 6.66
CA ARG A 125 2.33 -16.37 7.79
C ARG A 125 2.89 -15.96 9.16
N GLN A 126 4.15 -15.57 9.23
CA GLN A 126 4.81 -15.08 10.44
C GLN A 126 4.69 -13.55 10.61
N ALA A 127 3.93 -12.89 9.73
CA ALA A 127 3.83 -11.43 9.63
C ALA A 127 5.20 -10.72 9.48
N GLN A 128 6.20 -11.43 8.95
CA GLN A 128 7.53 -10.89 8.64
C GLN A 128 7.50 -10.21 7.25
N TRP A 129 6.60 -9.25 7.08
CA TRP A 129 6.30 -8.64 5.79
C TRP A 129 7.51 -7.96 5.15
N GLY A 130 8.36 -7.29 5.95
CA GLY A 130 9.59 -6.67 5.43
C GLY A 130 10.60 -7.67 4.85
N GLU A 131 10.73 -8.85 5.46
CA GLU A 131 11.59 -9.92 4.95
C GLU A 131 10.99 -10.57 3.70
N ALA A 132 9.66 -10.74 3.66
CA ALA A 132 8.95 -11.23 2.49
C ALA A 132 9.10 -10.27 1.29
N VAL A 133 8.95 -8.97 1.52
CA VAL A 133 9.19 -7.92 0.51
C VAL A 133 10.60 -8.03 -0.05
N ALA A 134 11.63 -8.06 0.81
CA ALA A 134 13.02 -8.16 0.38
C ALA A 134 13.29 -9.45 -0.43
N LEU A 135 12.70 -10.58 -0.02
CA LEU A 135 12.83 -11.86 -0.73
C LEU A 135 12.20 -11.81 -2.12
N TYR A 136 10.97 -11.33 -2.25
CA TYR A 136 10.29 -11.26 -3.53
C TYR A 136 10.87 -10.18 -4.45
N GLU A 137 11.37 -9.09 -3.89
CA GLU A 137 12.05 -8.04 -4.66
C GLU A 137 13.31 -8.60 -5.32
N GLU A 138 14.14 -9.34 -4.58
CA GLU A 138 15.32 -10.02 -5.15
C GLU A 138 14.91 -10.98 -6.27
N ALA A 139 13.89 -11.80 -6.02
CA ALA A 139 13.36 -12.74 -7.00
C ALA A 139 12.89 -12.04 -8.29
N LEU A 140 12.26 -10.86 -8.17
CA LEU A 140 11.80 -10.07 -9.31
C LEU A 140 12.94 -9.45 -10.11
N ARG A 141 14.13 -9.23 -9.53
CA ARG A 141 15.30 -8.79 -10.30
C ARG A 141 15.81 -9.89 -11.22
N GLU A 142 15.74 -11.14 -10.77
CA GLU A 142 16.16 -12.31 -11.54
C GLU A 142 15.07 -12.78 -12.52
N HIS A 143 13.80 -12.63 -12.14
CA HIS A 143 12.64 -13.12 -12.88
C HIS A 143 11.53 -12.04 -13.03
N PRO A 144 11.80 -10.93 -13.74
CA PRO A 144 10.91 -9.76 -13.79
C PRO A 144 9.54 -10.03 -14.42
N ASP A 145 9.46 -11.05 -15.29
CA ASP A 145 8.27 -11.38 -16.07
C ASP A 145 7.35 -12.40 -15.39
N LEU A 146 7.72 -12.94 -14.22
CA LEU A 146 6.90 -13.91 -13.49
C LEU A 146 5.75 -13.21 -12.75
N PRO A 147 4.48 -13.37 -13.17
CA PRO A 147 3.37 -12.63 -12.59
C PRO A 147 3.11 -12.99 -11.13
N ILE A 148 3.35 -14.25 -10.74
CA ILE A 148 3.15 -14.73 -9.38
C ILE A 148 4.07 -14.03 -8.37
N LEU A 149 5.33 -13.74 -8.76
CA LEU A 149 6.26 -13.01 -7.90
C LEU A 149 5.83 -11.56 -7.75
N ARG A 150 5.35 -10.93 -8.84
CA ARG A 150 4.84 -9.56 -8.82
C ARG A 150 3.61 -9.42 -7.92
N GLN A 151 2.70 -10.39 -8.00
CA GLN A 151 1.54 -10.44 -7.13
C GLN A 151 1.96 -10.56 -5.66
N ARG A 152 2.81 -11.54 -5.33
CA ARG A 152 3.26 -11.78 -3.94
C ARG A 152 4.07 -10.62 -3.37
N PHE A 153 4.93 -10.00 -4.16
CA PHE A 153 5.63 -8.77 -3.79
C PHE A 153 4.63 -7.65 -3.47
N THR A 154 3.63 -7.45 -4.32
CA THR A 154 2.63 -6.40 -4.12
C THR A 154 1.86 -6.64 -2.82
N GLU A 155 1.37 -7.86 -2.57
CA GLU A 155 0.66 -8.21 -1.33
C GLU A 155 1.53 -7.97 -0.09
N ALA A 156 2.74 -8.54 -0.05
CA ALA A 156 3.63 -8.38 1.10
C ALA A 156 3.99 -6.90 1.34
N ARG A 157 4.11 -6.12 0.27
CA ARG A 157 4.42 -4.69 0.35
C ARG A 157 3.25 -3.88 0.91
N LEU A 158 2.02 -4.16 0.51
CA LEU A 158 0.84 -3.46 1.05
C LEU A 158 0.74 -3.65 2.58
N HIS A 159 0.92 -4.87 3.07
CA HIS A 159 0.98 -5.13 4.52
C HIS A 159 2.15 -4.40 5.19
N PHE A 160 3.34 -4.44 4.60
CA PHE A 160 4.52 -3.75 5.15
C PHE A 160 4.31 -2.24 5.25
N ASP A 161 3.82 -1.60 4.18
CA ASP A 161 3.58 -0.15 4.15
C ASP A 161 2.46 0.26 5.09
N LEU A 162 1.38 -0.52 5.19
CA LEU A 162 0.31 -0.29 6.15
C LEU A 162 0.81 -0.36 7.60
N ILE A 163 1.51 -1.42 7.98
CA ILE A 163 2.04 -1.60 9.35
C ILE A 163 2.98 -0.44 9.70
N ARG A 164 3.82 -0.03 8.75
CA ARG A 164 4.73 1.11 8.90
C ARG A 164 3.96 2.43 9.09
N ARG A 165 2.88 2.66 8.32
CA ARG A 165 2.02 3.85 8.45
C ARG A 165 1.27 3.85 9.78
N CYS A 166 0.56 2.77 10.11
CA CYS A 166 -0.24 2.66 11.33
C CYS A 166 0.60 2.59 12.61
N GLY A 167 1.84 2.10 12.54
CA GLY A 167 2.81 2.15 13.63
C GLY A 167 3.36 3.56 13.91
N ASP A 168 3.10 4.53 13.03
CA ASP A 168 3.53 5.92 13.20
C ASP A 168 2.39 6.79 13.76
N HIS A 169 2.54 7.25 14.99
CA HIS A 169 1.55 8.12 15.64
C HIS A 169 1.30 9.43 14.86
N SER A 170 2.28 9.94 14.11
CA SER A 170 2.09 11.14 13.29
C SER A 170 1.08 10.90 12.16
N TYR A 171 1.05 9.69 11.60
CA TYR A 171 0.05 9.28 10.61
C TYR A 171 -1.33 9.14 11.25
N ILE A 172 -1.43 8.42 12.37
CA ILE A 172 -2.72 8.28 13.09
C ILE A 172 -3.29 9.65 13.46
N SER A 173 -2.45 10.57 13.94
CA SER A 173 -2.84 11.94 14.26
C SER A 173 -3.30 12.72 13.02
N LEU A 174 -2.59 12.60 11.89
CA LEU A 174 -2.97 13.20 10.62
C LEU A 174 -4.36 12.73 10.19
N VAL A 175 -4.58 11.41 10.11
CA VAL A 175 -5.84 10.82 9.66
C VAL A 175 -7.00 11.22 10.58
N THR A 176 -6.80 11.14 11.90
CA THR A 176 -7.83 11.46 12.89
C THR A 176 -8.22 12.94 12.89
N ARG A 177 -7.25 13.83 12.65
CA ARG A 177 -7.51 15.28 12.60
C ARG A 177 -8.00 15.77 11.25
N THR A 178 -7.84 14.96 10.20
CA THR A 178 -8.34 15.28 8.87
C THR A 178 -9.82 14.93 8.82
N GLY A 179 -10.69 15.93 8.64
CA GLY A 179 -12.11 15.69 8.39
C GLY A 179 -12.35 15.08 7.00
N ARG A 180 -13.54 14.51 6.79
CA ARG A 180 -13.96 13.90 5.51
C ARG A 180 -13.66 14.80 4.31
N ASP A 181 -14.11 16.05 4.33
CA ASP A 181 -14.01 16.94 3.16
C ASP A 181 -12.56 17.24 2.78
N ALA A 182 -11.70 17.43 3.79
CA ALA A 182 -10.27 17.63 3.58
C ALA A 182 -9.58 16.38 3.02
N ALA A 183 -9.92 15.19 3.54
CA ALA A 183 -9.42 13.91 3.02
C ALA A 183 -9.87 13.70 1.57
N MET A 184 -11.13 13.97 1.26
CA MET A 184 -11.66 13.88 -0.11
C MET A 184 -10.98 14.89 -1.03
N ALA A 185 -10.67 16.09 -0.57
CA ALA A 185 -9.92 17.07 -1.37
C ALA A 185 -8.49 16.57 -1.67
N LEU A 186 -7.81 15.99 -0.68
CA LEU A 186 -6.49 15.36 -0.85
C LEU A 186 -6.52 14.20 -1.85
N TYR A 187 -7.56 13.37 -1.79
CA TYR A 187 -7.76 12.30 -2.76
C TYR A 187 -7.92 12.85 -4.18
N ASP A 188 -8.76 13.88 -4.36
CA ASP A 188 -8.93 14.53 -5.68
C ASP A 188 -7.62 15.06 -6.24
N GLU A 189 -6.85 15.75 -5.40
CA GLU A 189 -5.54 16.30 -5.76
C GLU A 189 -4.57 15.19 -6.17
N THR A 190 -4.58 14.06 -5.45
CA THR A 190 -3.78 12.88 -5.79
C THR A 190 -4.17 12.34 -7.17
N LEU A 191 -5.46 12.22 -7.47
CA LEU A 191 -5.93 11.76 -8.78
C LEU A 191 -5.60 12.75 -9.90
N VAL A 192 -5.65 14.07 -9.64
CA VAL A 192 -5.20 15.09 -10.62
C VAL A 192 -3.72 14.91 -10.94
N LYS A 193 -2.88 14.74 -9.91
CA LYS A 193 -1.45 14.55 -10.09
C LYS A 193 -1.15 13.28 -10.86
N LEU A 194 -1.84 12.19 -10.53
CA LEU A 194 -1.75 10.92 -11.25
C LEU A 194 -2.06 11.09 -12.74
N GLN A 195 -3.16 11.78 -13.07
CA GLN A 195 -3.53 12.07 -14.45
C GLN A 195 -2.52 12.96 -15.19
N SER A 196 -1.94 13.92 -14.49
CA SER A 196 -1.15 15.00 -15.12
C SER A 196 0.34 14.68 -15.24
N HIS A 197 0.86 13.79 -14.39
CA HIS A 197 2.30 13.56 -14.24
C HIS A 197 2.73 12.12 -14.50
N TYR A 198 1.78 11.17 -14.62
CA TYR A 198 2.13 9.80 -14.92
C TYR A 198 2.15 9.53 -16.43
N VAL A 199 3.06 8.64 -16.85
CA VAL A 199 3.32 8.36 -18.27
C VAL A 199 2.11 7.69 -18.92
N ASP A 200 1.48 6.77 -18.20
CA ASP A 200 0.33 6.02 -18.68
C ASP A 200 -0.99 6.67 -18.25
N THR A 201 -2.01 6.51 -19.09
CA THR A 201 -3.36 7.01 -18.77
C THR A 201 -3.91 6.22 -17.59
N PRO A 202 -4.36 6.88 -16.50
CA PRO A 202 -4.84 6.17 -15.32
C PRO A 202 -6.11 5.35 -15.62
N HIS A 203 -6.10 4.08 -15.25
CA HIS A 203 -7.28 3.23 -15.24
C HIS A 203 -8.05 3.45 -13.93
N TRP A 204 -9.07 4.32 -13.96
CA TRP A 204 -9.80 4.75 -12.76
C TRP A 204 -10.45 3.61 -11.98
N SER A 205 -10.95 2.58 -12.67
CA SER A 205 -11.49 1.38 -12.02
C SER A 205 -10.41 0.64 -11.25
N GLU A 206 -9.24 0.42 -11.84
CA GLU A 206 -8.11 -0.27 -11.19
C GLU A 206 -7.60 0.50 -9.97
N ILE A 207 -7.62 1.83 -10.01
CA ILE A 207 -7.23 2.66 -8.86
C ILE A 207 -8.18 2.46 -7.69
N VAL A 208 -9.48 2.42 -7.94
CA VAL A 208 -10.48 2.17 -6.90
C VAL A 208 -10.42 0.73 -6.42
N GLU A 209 -10.21 -0.24 -7.32
CA GLU A 209 -9.99 -1.65 -6.94
C GLU A 209 -8.76 -1.80 -6.03
N ARG A 210 -7.65 -1.14 -6.35
CA ARG A 210 -6.44 -1.12 -5.50
C ARG A 210 -6.70 -0.49 -4.14
N GLY A 211 -7.38 0.66 -4.09
CA GLY A 211 -7.75 1.28 -2.80
C GLY A 211 -8.73 0.43 -1.98
N THR A 212 -9.60 -0.32 -2.66
CA THR A 212 -10.52 -1.28 -2.03
C THR A 212 -9.73 -2.43 -1.40
N HIS A 213 -8.79 -3.01 -2.14
CA HIS A 213 -7.90 -4.07 -1.65
C HIS A 213 -7.02 -3.59 -0.47
N GLU A 214 -6.48 -2.37 -0.55
CA GLU A 214 -5.69 -1.80 0.54
C GLU A 214 -6.54 -1.56 1.80
N LEU A 215 -7.81 -1.16 1.65
CA LEU A 215 -8.75 -1.09 2.76
C LEU A 215 -9.09 -2.47 3.33
N GLU A 216 -9.20 -3.52 2.51
CA GLU A 216 -9.44 -4.90 2.99
C GLU A 216 -8.28 -5.40 3.84
N ILE A 217 -7.05 -5.20 3.38
CA ILE A 217 -5.83 -5.47 4.15
C ILE A 217 -5.84 -4.67 5.45
N ALA A 218 -6.21 -3.38 5.40
CA ALA A 218 -6.30 -2.54 6.59
C ALA A 218 -7.33 -3.03 7.61
N LEU A 219 -8.47 -3.56 7.17
CA LEU A 219 -9.49 -4.11 8.07
C LEU A 219 -9.03 -5.41 8.75
N ASP A 220 -8.16 -6.18 8.12
CA ASP A 220 -7.57 -7.39 8.73
C ASP A 220 -6.43 -7.05 9.71
N GLU A 221 -5.66 -5.99 9.43
CA GLU A 221 -4.46 -5.65 10.20
C GLU A 221 -4.77 -5.17 11.65
N PRO A 222 -4.20 -5.81 12.69
CA PRO A 222 -4.42 -5.43 14.09
C PRO A 222 -4.09 -3.98 14.44
N LEU A 223 -3.02 -3.42 13.88
CA LEU A 223 -2.62 -2.03 14.16
C LEU A 223 -3.66 -1.02 13.68
N PHE A 224 -4.23 -1.23 12.49
CA PHE A 224 -5.27 -0.36 11.94
C PHE A 224 -6.56 -0.47 12.76
N ARG A 225 -6.99 -1.70 13.09
CA ARG A 225 -8.18 -1.93 13.93
C ARG A 225 -8.05 -1.29 15.31
N THR A 226 -6.88 -1.41 15.94
CA THR A 226 -6.63 -0.80 17.26
C THR A 226 -6.70 0.72 17.19
N ALA A 227 -6.23 1.32 16.11
CA ALA A 227 -6.23 2.76 15.93
C ALA A 227 -7.62 3.34 15.60
N PHE A 228 -8.38 2.69 14.72
CA PHE A 228 -9.59 3.28 14.13
C PHE A 228 -10.90 2.54 14.45
N LEU A 229 -10.83 1.31 14.96
CA LEU A 229 -11.98 0.44 15.27
C LEU A 229 -11.90 -0.19 16.69
N PRO A 230 -11.48 0.54 17.75
CA PRO A 230 -11.22 -0.08 19.07
C PRO A 230 -12.45 -0.72 19.73
N ASN A 231 -13.67 -0.39 19.28
CA ASN A 231 -14.93 -0.83 19.88
C ASN A 231 -15.80 -1.66 18.93
N VAL A 232 -15.21 -2.23 17.88
CA VAL A 232 -15.93 -3.04 16.88
C VAL A 232 -15.45 -4.48 16.96
N SER A 233 -16.37 -5.45 16.99
CA SER A 233 -16.00 -6.85 17.00
C SER A 233 -15.41 -7.29 15.66
N ILE A 234 -14.50 -8.26 15.70
CA ILE A 234 -13.85 -8.77 14.49
C ILE A 234 -14.85 -9.37 13.51
N ASP A 235 -15.86 -10.11 13.98
CA ASP A 235 -16.89 -10.69 13.12
C ASP A 235 -17.65 -9.64 12.28
N VAL A 236 -17.86 -8.45 12.84
CA VAL A 236 -18.51 -7.34 12.14
C VAL A 236 -17.59 -6.72 11.09
N VAL A 237 -16.30 -6.62 11.40
CA VAL A 237 -15.28 -6.15 10.47
C VAL A 237 -15.11 -7.12 9.30
N GLU A 238 -14.96 -8.42 9.58
CA GLU A 238 -14.88 -9.48 8.56
C GLU A 238 -16.13 -9.51 7.68
N GLY A 239 -17.31 -9.39 8.27
CA GLY A 239 -18.57 -9.34 7.52
C GLY A 239 -18.73 -8.09 6.65
N PHE A 240 -18.06 -6.98 6.98
CA PHE A 240 -17.97 -5.81 6.10
C PHE A 240 -16.94 -6.03 4.99
N ALA A 241 -15.73 -6.50 5.33
CA ALA A 241 -14.65 -6.77 4.38
C ALA A 241 -15.08 -7.75 3.29
N ALA A 242 -15.79 -8.83 3.65
CA ALA A 242 -16.30 -9.81 2.68
C ALA A 242 -17.28 -9.24 1.64
N ARG A 243 -17.93 -8.10 1.93
CA ARG A 243 -18.88 -7.41 1.04
C ARG A 243 -18.26 -6.21 0.33
N LEU A 244 -17.04 -5.84 0.67
CA LEU A 244 -16.40 -4.61 0.20
C LEU A 244 -16.19 -4.63 -1.32
N HIS A 245 -15.70 -5.76 -1.87
CA HIS A 245 -15.68 -6.00 -3.31
C HIS A 245 -17.05 -5.85 -3.99
N GLU A 246 -18.15 -6.30 -3.37
CA GLU A 246 -19.49 -6.12 -3.98
C GLU A 246 -19.89 -4.65 -4.05
N TYR A 247 -19.54 -3.85 -3.04
CA TYR A 247 -19.82 -2.42 -3.05
C TYR A 247 -19.02 -1.70 -4.14
N ALA A 248 -17.74 -2.07 -4.30
CA ALA A 248 -16.86 -1.53 -5.34
C ALA A 248 -17.35 -1.94 -6.75
N ALA A 249 -17.68 -3.22 -6.95
CA ALA A 249 -18.12 -3.76 -8.24
C ALA A 249 -19.47 -3.18 -8.73
N ARG A 250 -20.29 -2.63 -7.82
CA ARG A 250 -21.55 -1.94 -8.17
C ARG A 250 -21.31 -0.54 -8.74
N GLN A 251 -20.12 0.04 -8.53
CA GLN A 251 -19.81 1.37 -9.04
C GLN A 251 -19.40 1.30 -10.50
N VAL A 252 -19.92 2.22 -11.32
CA VAL A 252 -19.49 2.34 -12.71
C VAL A 252 -18.43 3.43 -12.78
N ILE A 253 -17.17 3.04 -12.90
CA ILE A 253 -16.03 3.95 -12.79
C ILE A 253 -15.38 4.11 -14.15
N ARG A 254 -15.62 5.27 -14.79
CA ARG A 254 -15.04 5.61 -16.10
C ARG A 254 -14.21 6.89 -16.05
N THR A 255 -14.53 7.77 -15.10
CA THR A 255 -13.89 9.07 -14.94
C THR A 255 -13.28 9.23 -13.56
N ARG A 256 -12.40 10.22 -13.43
CA ARG A 256 -11.87 10.67 -12.14
C ARG A 256 -12.98 11.06 -11.15
N ALA A 257 -14.05 11.68 -11.64
CA ALA A 257 -15.19 12.05 -10.81
C ALA A 257 -15.92 10.81 -10.31
N ASP A 258 -16.11 9.79 -11.16
CA ASP A 258 -16.73 8.53 -10.76
C ASP A 258 -15.90 7.82 -9.68
N ALA A 259 -14.56 7.86 -9.79
CA ALA A 259 -13.67 7.30 -8.77
C ALA A 259 -13.81 8.03 -7.42
N ARG A 260 -13.84 9.37 -7.45
CA ARG A 260 -14.11 10.19 -6.26
C ARG A 260 -15.45 9.84 -5.61
N ASP A 261 -16.51 9.71 -6.41
CA ASP A 261 -17.85 9.41 -5.92
C ASP A 261 -17.94 7.98 -5.36
N ALA A 262 -17.28 7.01 -5.99
CA ALA A 262 -17.18 5.65 -5.49
C ALA A 262 -16.54 5.60 -4.10
N VAL A 263 -15.41 6.30 -3.90
CA VAL A 263 -14.74 6.40 -2.59
C VAL A 263 -15.62 7.07 -1.55
N ALA A 264 -16.35 8.13 -1.94
CA ALA A 264 -17.28 8.81 -1.05
C ALA A 264 -18.41 7.89 -0.56
N VAL A 265 -18.92 7.01 -1.43
CA VAL A 265 -19.93 6.00 -1.10
C VAL A 265 -19.36 4.95 -0.16
N ILE A 266 -18.19 4.38 -0.47
CA ILE A 266 -17.53 3.36 0.36
C ILE A 266 -17.22 3.91 1.76
N ALA A 267 -16.70 5.14 1.85
CA ALA A 267 -16.44 5.81 3.12
C ALA A 267 -17.72 5.97 3.96
N GLY A 268 -18.82 6.41 3.33
CA GLY A 268 -20.12 6.52 4.01
C GLY A 268 -20.63 5.16 4.51
N LEU A 269 -20.50 4.10 3.72
CA LEU A 269 -20.91 2.74 4.11
C LEU A 269 -20.08 2.21 5.28
N ALA A 270 -18.76 2.39 5.24
CA ALA A 270 -17.87 1.99 6.33
C ALA A 270 -18.15 2.76 7.62
N SER A 271 -18.45 4.06 7.52
CA SER A 271 -18.84 4.85 8.69
C SER A 271 -20.18 4.39 9.28
N GLN A 272 -21.17 4.11 8.43
CA GLN A 272 -22.48 3.65 8.89
C GLN A 272 -22.44 2.26 9.55
N GLN A 273 -21.67 1.32 8.99
CA GLN A 273 -21.64 -0.07 9.46
C GLN A 273 -20.60 -0.31 10.55
N LEU A 274 -19.41 0.28 10.44
CA LEU A 274 -18.29 0.04 11.34
C LEU A 274 -17.99 1.23 12.26
N ARG A 275 -18.63 2.39 12.07
CA ARG A 275 -18.22 3.66 12.71
C ARG A 275 -16.76 4.03 12.42
N LEU A 276 -16.23 3.53 11.30
CA LEU A 276 -14.90 3.87 10.84
C LEU A 276 -14.88 5.37 10.47
N PRO A 277 -13.85 6.13 10.87
CA PRO A 277 -13.68 7.50 10.40
C PRO A 277 -13.58 7.50 8.88
N GLU A 278 -14.43 8.29 8.21
CA GLU A 278 -14.43 8.36 6.75
C GLU A 278 -13.08 8.83 6.19
N SER A 279 -12.36 9.67 6.94
CA SER A 279 -10.99 10.06 6.59
C SER A 279 -10.05 8.86 6.52
N ALA A 280 -10.13 7.90 7.46
CA ALA A 280 -9.30 6.70 7.44
C ALA A 280 -9.54 5.89 6.16
N VAL A 281 -10.80 5.71 5.76
CA VAL A 281 -11.15 5.06 4.48
C VAL A 281 -10.50 5.80 3.32
N VAL A 282 -10.71 7.11 3.23
CA VAL A 282 -10.19 7.92 2.12
C VAL A 282 -8.65 7.88 2.07
N PHE A 283 -7.97 7.85 3.21
CA PHE A 283 -6.51 7.72 3.26
C PHE A 283 -6.01 6.37 2.73
N GLU A 284 -6.74 5.27 2.95
CA GLU A 284 -6.40 3.98 2.32
C GLU A 284 -6.58 4.04 0.80
N PHE A 285 -7.60 4.75 0.29
CA PHE A 285 -7.74 4.99 -1.15
C PHE A 285 -6.65 5.92 -1.72
N ILE A 286 -6.17 6.91 -0.96
CA ILE A 286 -5.01 7.73 -1.33
C ILE A 286 -3.77 6.83 -1.44
N CYS A 287 -3.55 5.96 -0.47
CA CYS A 287 -2.39 5.06 -0.48
C CYS A 287 -2.47 4.05 -1.62
N GLY A 288 -3.65 3.48 -1.89
CA GLY A 288 -3.87 2.61 -3.05
C GLY A 288 -3.62 3.30 -4.38
N ALA A 289 -4.01 4.58 -4.51
CA ALA A 289 -3.70 5.38 -5.69
C ALA A 289 -2.18 5.64 -5.83
N VAL A 290 -1.49 5.98 -4.75
CA VAL A 290 -0.02 6.18 -4.76
C VAL A 290 0.71 4.87 -5.08
N ASN A 291 0.29 3.76 -4.49
CA ASN A 291 0.88 2.43 -4.72
C ASN A 291 0.58 1.89 -6.14
N SER A 292 -0.37 2.50 -6.86
CA SER A 292 -0.66 2.17 -8.26
C SER A 292 0.32 2.78 -9.25
N LEU A 293 1.10 3.79 -8.84
CA LEU A 293 2.10 4.45 -9.68
C LEU A 293 3.17 3.45 -10.12
N ASP A 294 4.01 3.00 -9.19
CA ASP A 294 5.09 2.08 -9.50
C ASP A 294 5.58 1.34 -8.23
N MET A 295 6.46 0.36 -8.43
CA MET A 295 6.99 -0.50 -7.35
C MET A 295 7.88 0.23 -6.33
N TYR A 296 8.16 1.52 -6.51
CA TYR A 296 9.00 2.34 -5.63
C TYR A 296 8.29 3.61 -5.12
N SER A 297 7.12 3.93 -5.66
CA SER A 297 6.24 4.98 -5.12
C SER A 297 5.56 4.51 -3.83
N ALA A 298 5.64 5.32 -2.77
CA ALA A 298 5.04 5.02 -1.47
C ALA A 298 4.56 6.29 -0.76
N PHE A 299 3.53 6.15 0.07
CA PHE A 299 3.08 7.23 0.94
C PHE A 299 4.05 7.43 2.12
N LEU A 300 4.44 8.69 2.34
CA LEU A 300 5.31 9.10 3.45
C LEU A 300 4.46 9.72 4.57
N THR A 301 4.64 9.22 5.79
CA THR A 301 4.01 9.80 6.96
C THR A 301 4.64 11.17 7.29
N PRO A 302 3.95 12.04 8.07
CA PRO A 302 4.52 13.34 8.44
C PRO A 302 5.90 13.23 9.11
N LYS A 303 6.09 12.26 10.00
CA LYS A 303 7.40 12.02 10.63
C LYS A 303 8.46 11.65 9.60
N GLN A 304 8.17 10.71 8.70
CA GLN A 304 9.14 10.29 7.69
C GLN A 304 9.51 11.42 6.73
N LEU A 305 8.53 12.23 6.34
CA LEU A 305 8.76 13.40 5.51
C LEU A 305 9.71 14.38 6.21
N ASN A 306 9.49 14.65 7.51
CA ASN A 306 10.37 15.50 8.31
C ASN A 306 11.78 14.90 8.46
N ASP A 307 11.90 13.59 8.66
CA ASP A 307 13.19 12.90 8.76
C ASP A 307 13.98 13.04 7.45
N ILE A 308 13.32 12.93 6.29
CA ILE A 308 13.93 13.13 4.97
C ILE A 308 14.34 14.59 4.78
N TYR A 309 13.49 15.56 5.12
CA TYR A 309 13.85 16.98 5.01
C TYR A 309 15.04 17.33 5.91
N SER A 310 15.09 16.79 7.13
CA SER A 310 16.21 17.02 8.05
C SER A 310 17.53 16.50 7.48
N GLN A 311 17.52 15.39 6.75
CA GLN A 311 18.73 14.86 6.10
C GLN A 311 19.20 15.69 4.90
N ILE A 312 18.27 16.38 4.23
CA ILE A 312 18.56 17.25 3.09
C ILE A 312 19.08 18.62 3.58
N GLU A 313 18.54 19.13 4.68
CA GLU A 313 18.83 20.46 5.21
C GLU A 313 20.03 20.50 6.18
N GLY A 314 20.41 19.37 6.78
CA GLY A 314 21.62 19.23 7.62
C GLY A 314 21.38 19.42 9.10
#